data_AF-A0A961VDC5-F1
#
_entry.id   AF-A0A961VDC5-F1
#
_cell.length_a   1.000
_cell.length_b   1.000
_cell.length_c   1.000
_cell.angle_alpha   90.00
_cell.angle_beta   90.00
_cell.angle_gamma   90.00
#
_symmetry.space_group_name_H-M   'P 1'
#
loop_
_entity.id
_entity.type
_entity.pdbx_description
1 polymer ?
#
loop_
_entity_poly.entity_id
_entity_poly.type
_entity_poly.pdbx_seq_one_letter_code
_entity_poly.pdbx_strand_id
1 'polypeptide(L)'
;MPRIGRAVFFGAVALLPALPVAAEPLFGLPLACPPGSICPIQQFVDLDPGPGARDPWCGTSTYDGHKGTDFRVLSLRDVARGVEVVAMADGVVRAARDGMEDRLVSTDEDRTSIESRECGNGLILQHGAGLETQYCHMRRGSVRVAPGARVRKGEVLGFVGASGMAAFPHVHVTLRRDGKVIDPFTGLAAGQACAGPGAAAGTGGLMDDTAIAALGDPGLPVLLSAGFADAPVGDKQLVRGLSPKLPDTASAALVGYVWAINLARGDRIRISIDRDGRPFSAQSTDPLDRSKAVYVAYSGKKGHPQP
;
A
#
# COMPACT_ATOMS: atom_id res chain seq x y z
N MET A 1 -41.13 68.98 -37.25
CA MET A 1 -40.81 67.57 -36.97
C MET A 1 -39.53 67.50 -36.14
N PRO A 2 -39.53 66.94 -34.92
CA PRO A 2 -38.35 66.93 -34.06
C PRO A 2 -37.38 65.83 -34.48
N ARG A 3 -36.07 66.10 -34.47
CA ARG A 3 -35.02 65.12 -34.71
C ARG A 3 -34.73 64.36 -33.41
N ILE A 4 -35.05 63.06 -33.39
CA ILE A 4 -34.72 62.14 -32.29
C ILE A 4 -33.26 61.70 -32.47
N GLY A 5 -32.38 62.13 -31.57
CA GLY A 5 -31.00 61.66 -31.51
C GLY A 5 -30.92 60.27 -30.87
N ARG A 6 -30.43 59.27 -31.60
CA ARG A 6 -30.10 57.94 -31.06
C ARG A 6 -28.76 58.02 -30.33
N ALA A 7 -28.77 57.88 -29.01
CA ALA A 7 -27.57 57.65 -28.22
C ALA A 7 -27.19 56.16 -28.28
N VAL A 8 -25.98 55.86 -28.75
CA VAL A 8 -25.41 54.51 -28.75
C VAL A 8 -24.58 54.36 -27.47
N PHE A 9 -25.03 53.50 -26.56
CA PHE A 9 -24.27 53.12 -25.37
C PHE A 9 -23.27 52.01 -25.73
N PHE A 10 -21.97 52.31 -25.66
CA PHE A 10 -20.92 51.31 -25.66
C PHE A 10 -20.75 50.77 -24.23
N GLY A 11 -21.34 49.62 -23.95
CA GLY A 11 -21.07 48.87 -22.72
C GLY A 11 -19.69 48.21 -22.82
N ALA A 12 -18.71 48.71 -22.08
CA ALA A 12 -17.43 48.04 -21.93
C ALA A 12 -17.60 46.81 -21.02
N VAL A 13 -17.58 45.62 -21.61
CA VAL A 13 -17.51 44.35 -20.87
C VAL A 13 -16.08 44.20 -20.34
N ALA A 14 -15.88 44.46 -19.05
CA ALA A 14 -14.62 44.17 -18.39
C ALA A 14 -14.49 42.64 -18.23
N LEU A 15 -13.66 42.00 -19.07
CA LEU A 15 -13.22 40.64 -18.82
C LEU A 15 -12.31 40.62 -17.61
N LEU A 16 -12.82 40.12 -16.48
CA LEU A 16 -11.99 39.75 -15.33
C LEU A 16 -11.09 38.57 -15.75
N PRO A 17 -9.76 38.65 -15.54
CA PRO A 17 -8.88 37.53 -15.84
C PRO A 17 -9.22 36.36 -14.91
N ALA A 18 -9.55 35.21 -15.49
CA ALA A 18 -9.71 33.97 -14.74
C ALA A 18 -8.38 33.64 -14.06
N LEU A 19 -8.38 33.54 -12.73
CA LEU A 19 -7.21 33.05 -11.99
C LEU A 19 -6.88 31.65 -12.50
N PRO A 20 -5.61 31.32 -12.76
CA PRO A 20 -5.24 29.97 -13.17
C PRO A 20 -5.63 29.00 -12.05
N VAL A 21 -6.53 28.07 -12.37
CA VAL A 21 -6.78 26.90 -11.53
C VAL A 21 -5.45 26.17 -11.42
N ALA A 22 -4.89 26.08 -10.21
CA ALA A 22 -3.68 25.31 -9.99
C ALA A 22 -3.93 23.87 -10.47
N ALA A 23 -3.11 23.40 -11.41
CA ALA A 23 -3.20 22.04 -11.91
C ALA A 23 -3.14 21.04 -10.75
N GLU A 24 -3.97 19.99 -10.82
CA GLU A 24 -3.95 18.95 -9.81
C GLU A 24 -2.58 18.25 -9.80
N PRO A 25 -1.94 18.07 -8.62
CA PRO A 25 -0.67 17.38 -8.54
C PRO A 25 -0.84 15.89 -8.87
N LEU A 26 0.12 15.32 -9.59
CA LEU A 26 0.25 13.88 -9.77
C LEU A 26 1.20 13.28 -8.73
N PHE A 27 0.78 12.18 -8.12
CA PHE A 27 1.41 11.52 -7.00
C PHE A 27 2.34 10.38 -7.45
N GLY A 28 3.56 10.39 -6.93
CA GLY A 28 4.49 9.27 -7.04
C GLY A 28 4.24 8.20 -5.99
N LEU A 29 5.12 7.20 -5.90
CA LEU A 29 5.08 6.22 -4.80
C LEU A 29 5.49 6.86 -3.46
N PRO A 30 4.93 6.40 -2.33
CA PRO A 30 5.33 6.88 -1.01
C PRO A 30 6.61 6.24 -0.48
N LEU A 31 7.23 5.33 -1.26
CA LEU A 31 8.43 4.59 -0.89
C LEU A 31 9.50 4.75 -1.96
N ALA A 32 10.75 4.92 -1.54
CA ALA A 32 11.91 4.75 -2.40
C ALA A 32 12.25 3.25 -2.49
N CYS A 33 11.54 2.52 -3.34
CA CYS A 33 11.72 1.09 -3.51
C CYS A 33 13.11 0.77 -4.08
N PRO A 34 13.94 -0.05 -3.41
CA PRO A 34 15.26 -0.39 -3.94
C PRO A 34 15.14 -1.13 -5.28
N PRO A 35 16.06 -0.90 -6.23
CA PRO A 35 16.11 -1.66 -7.49
C PRO A 35 16.11 -3.18 -7.23
N GLY A 36 15.22 -3.91 -7.90
CA GLY A 36 15.06 -5.36 -7.73
C GLY A 36 14.22 -5.79 -6.51
N SER A 37 13.65 -4.85 -5.75
CA SER A 37 12.65 -5.14 -4.72
C SER A 37 11.25 -4.94 -5.27
N ILE A 38 10.28 -5.69 -4.73
CA ILE A 38 8.86 -5.37 -4.88
C ILE A 38 8.44 -4.48 -3.72
N CYS A 39 7.65 -3.44 -4.01
CA CYS A 39 6.89 -2.66 -3.01
C CYS A 39 5.41 -2.98 -3.18
N PRO A 40 4.99 -4.17 -2.75
CA PRO A 40 3.67 -4.64 -3.09
C PRO A 40 2.63 -3.88 -2.27
N ILE A 41 1.50 -3.61 -2.90
CA ILE A 41 0.33 -3.09 -2.21
C ILE A 41 -0.41 -4.28 -1.62
N GLN A 42 -0.66 -4.25 -0.32
CA GLN A 42 -1.43 -5.32 0.32
C GLN A 42 -2.91 -4.95 0.49
N GLN A 43 -3.20 -3.68 0.73
CA GLN A 43 -4.58 -3.24 0.96
C GLN A 43 -4.82 -1.92 0.22
N PHE A 44 -5.94 -1.81 -0.48
CA PHE A 44 -6.41 -0.60 -1.16
C PHE A 44 -7.53 0.08 -0.39
N VAL A 45 -7.90 1.29 -0.81
CA VAL A 45 -9.08 1.99 -0.28
C VAL A 45 -10.30 1.11 -0.48
N ASP A 46 -11.14 1.01 0.56
CA ASP A 46 -12.41 0.32 0.46
C ASP A 46 -13.45 1.23 -0.22
N LEU A 47 -13.89 0.77 -1.38
CA LEU A 47 -14.88 1.44 -2.21
C LEU A 47 -16.31 0.96 -1.95
N ASP A 48 -16.49 -0.17 -1.24
CA ASP A 48 -17.82 -0.73 -0.94
C ASP A 48 -17.92 -1.20 0.53
N PRO A 49 -17.98 -0.27 1.50
CA PRO A 49 -17.95 -0.61 2.92
C PRO A 49 -19.05 -1.56 3.36
N GLY A 50 -18.67 -2.50 4.22
CA GLY A 50 -19.47 -3.59 4.74
C GLY A 50 -18.83 -4.97 4.48
N PRO A 51 -19.57 -6.06 4.72
CA PRO A 51 -19.06 -7.42 4.54
C PRO A 51 -18.60 -7.76 3.11
N GLY A 52 -18.97 -6.91 2.14
CA GLY A 52 -18.64 -7.04 0.73
C GLY A 52 -17.43 -6.25 0.25
N ALA A 53 -16.69 -5.57 1.16
CA ALA A 53 -15.57 -4.66 0.89
C ALA A 53 -14.81 -4.91 -0.43
N ARG A 54 -14.69 -3.87 -1.25
CA ARG A 54 -14.13 -3.94 -2.60
C ARG A 54 -13.00 -2.95 -2.80
N ASP A 55 -11.92 -3.45 -3.38
CA ASP A 55 -10.86 -2.59 -3.88
C ASP A 55 -11.28 -1.89 -5.20
N PRO A 56 -10.48 -0.94 -5.72
CA PRO A 56 -10.83 -0.16 -6.91
C PRO A 56 -11.12 -0.96 -8.18
N TRP A 57 -10.67 -2.22 -8.25
CA TRP A 57 -10.88 -3.15 -9.36
C TRP A 57 -11.99 -4.17 -9.09
N CYS A 58 -12.78 -3.96 -8.04
CA CYS A 58 -13.79 -4.91 -7.55
C CYS A 58 -13.21 -6.23 -7.02
N GLY A 59 -11.91 -6.26 -6.75
CA GLY A 59 -11.24 -7.36 -6.07
C GLY A 59 -11.50 -7.36 -4.56
N THR A 60 -10.70 -8.16 -3.85
CA THR A 60 -10.82 -8.35 -2.39
C THR A 60 -9.55 -7.92 -1.65
N SER A 61 -8.69 -7.13 -2.28
CA SER A 61 -7.42 -6.65 -1.69
C SER A 61 -7.66 -5.43 -0.81
N THR A 62 -8.65 -5.52 0.08
CA THR A 62 -9.04 -4.50 1.05
C THR A 62 -9.77 -5.16 2.23
N TYR A 63 -10.24 -4.37 3.18
CA TYR A 63 -11.15 -4.81 4.24
C TYR A 63 -12.13 -3.69 4.57
N ASP A 64 -13.21 -4.06 5.26
CA ASP A 64 -14.31 -3.16 5.60
C ASP A 64 -13.80 -1.88 6.30
N GLY A 65 -14.06 -0.74 5.65
CA GLY A 65 -13.74 0.58 6.16
C GLY A 65 -12.27 0.97 6.03
N HIS A 66 -11.47 0.29 5.21
CA HIS A 66 -10.08 0.68 4.97
C HIS A 66 -10.01 2.02 4.21
N LYS A 67 -9.29 3.00 4.77
CA LYS A 67 -9.31 4.41 4.30
C LYS A 67 -8.08 4.82 3.50
N GLY A 68 -7.24 3.89 3.09
CA GLY A 68 -5.99 4.23 2.42
C GLY A 68 -5.41 3.07 1.64
N THR A 69 -4.15 3.23 1.24
CA THR A 69 -3.38 2.20 0.54
C THR A 69 -2.17 1.82 1.38
N ASP A 70 -1.98 0.51 1.57
CA ASP A 70 -0.89 -0.04 2.39
C ASP A 70 0.24 -0.54 1.49
N PHE A 71 1.34 0.21 1.47
CA PHE A 71 2.56 -0.15 0.75
C PHE A 71 3.46 -0.97 1.66
N ARG A 72 3.49 -2.28 1.42
CA ARG A 72 4.13 -3.26 2.28
C ARG A 72 5.66 -3.20 2.17
N VAL A 73 6.32 -3.36 3.32
CA VAL A 73 7.71 -3.83 3.41
C VAL A 73 7.69 -5.31 3.82
N LEU A 74 8.60 -6.12 3.28
CA LEU A 74 8.56 -7.57 3.48
C LEU A 74 8.60 -7.95 4.96
N SER A 75 9.54 -7.39 5.72
CA SER A 75 9.77 -7.75 7.11
C SER A 75 10.31 -6.61 7.99
N LEU A 76 10.23 -6.79 9.32
CA LEU A 76 10.83 -5.87 10.29
C LEU A 76 12.37 -5.84 10.17
N ARG A 77 13.00 -6.91 9.66
CA ARG A 77 14.43 -6.89 9.34
C ARG A 77 14.74 -5.90 8.24
N ASP A 78 13.88 -5.81 7.22
CA ASP A 78 14.05 -4.86 6.12
C ASP A 78 13.77 -3.43 6.58
N VAL A 79 12.77 -3.23 7.44
CA VAL A 79 12.55 -1.95 8.14
C VAL A 79 13.79 -1.49 8.92
N ALA A 80 14.46 -2.41 9.61
CA ALA A 80 15.68 -2.10 10.38
C ALA A 80 16.85 -1.65 9.48
N ARG A 81 16.89 -2.07 8.21
CA ARG A 81 17.89 -1.60 7.23
C ARG A 81 17.60 -0.19 6.70
N GLY A 82 16.40 0.33 6.97
CA GLY A 82 15.95 1.64 6.53
C GLY A 82 15.25 1.56 5.18
N VAL A 83 13.91 1.65 5.20
CA VAL A 83 13.09 1.88 4.01
C VAL A 83 12.54 3.30 4.12
N GLU A 84 12.93 4.16 3.17
CA GLU A 84 12.56 5.57 3.19
C GLU A 84 11.10 5.75 2.77
N VAL A 85 10.38 6.56 3.56
CA VAL A 85 9.08 7.14 3.17
C VAL A 85 9.37 8.47 2.52
N VAL A 86 8.85 8.68 1.31
CA VAL A 86 9.06 9.89 0.52
C VAL A 86 7.75 10.59 0.22
N ALA A 87 7.80 11.91 0.03
CA ALA A 87 6.63 12.70 -0.32
C ALA A 87 6.13 12.32 -1.73
N MET A 88 4.86 11.91 -1.84
CA MET A 88 4.26 11.53 -3.11
C MET A 88 4.09 12.73 -4.06
N ALA A 89 3.98 13.95 -3.52
CA ALA A 89 3.90 15.20 -4.28
C ALA A 89 4.46 16.37 -3.45
N ASP A 90 4.74 17.49 -4.11
CA ASP A 90 5.07 18.75 -3.44
C ASP A 90 3.96 19.14 -2.46
N GLY A 91 4.33 19.64 -1.28
CA GLY A 91 3.35 20.00 -0.27
C GLY A 91 3.89 20.77 0.92
N VAL A 92 2.99 21.13 1.82
CA VAL A 92 3.30 21.76 3.11
C VAL A 92 2.88 20.81 4.22
N VAL A 93 3.77 20.55 5.18
CA VAL A 93 3.46 19.72 6.34
C VAL A 93 2.42 20.43 7.20
N ARG A 94 1.23 19.86 7.31
CA ARG A 94 0.13 20.38 8.14
C ARG A 94 0.26 19.94 9.59
N ALA A 95 0.57 18.67 9.80
CA ALA A 95 0.68 18.05 11.11
C ALA A 95 1.68 16.90 11.06
N ALA A 96 2.32 16.60 12.19
CA ALA A 96 3.20 15.46 12.35
C ALA A 96 3.09 14.90 13.77
N ARG A 97 3.33 13.60 13.92
CA ARG A 97 3.47 12.92 15.21
C ARG A 97 4.67 11.99 15.14
N ASP A 98 5.53 12.05 16.14
CA ASP A 98 6.68 11.14 16.25
C ASP A 98 7.02 10.86 17.72
N GLY A 99 6.93 9.60 18.14
CA GLY A 99 7.19 9.17 19.51
C GLY A 99 6.45 7.92 19.97
N MET A 100 5.56 7.35 19.15
CA MET A 100 4.90 6.08 19.43
C MET A 100 5.84 4.91 19.15
N GLU A 101 5.82 3.91 20.03
CA GLU A 101 6.59 2.67 19.85
C GLU A 101 6.19 1.94 18.56
N ASP A 102 7.19 1.34 17.92
CA ASP A 102 7.00 0.37 16.86
C ASP A 102 6.62 -0.97 17.48
N ARG A 103 5.39 -1.42 17.23
CA ARG A 103 4.89 -2.71 17.71
C ARG A 103 3.79 -3.22 16.80
N LEU A 104 3.98 -4.42 16.26
CA LEU A 104 2.94 -5.08 15.50
C LEU A 104 1.74 -5.41 16.41
N VAL A 105 0.56 -5.03 15.96
CA VAL A 105 -0.72 -5.34 16.61
C VAL A 105 -1.09 -6.78 16.32
N SER A 106 -1.34 -7.55 17.39
CA SER A 106 -1.65 -8.98 17.30
C SER A 106 -2.75 -9.44 18.24
N THR A 107 -3.19 -8.60 19.18
CA THR A 107 -4.24 -8.87 20.17
C THR A 107 -5.26 -7.74 20.24
N ASP A 108 -6.38 -7.96 20.92
CA ASP A 108 -7.37 -6.90 21.14
C ASP A 108 -6.87 -5.86 22.16
N GLU A 109 -6.09 -6.27 23.15
CA GLU A 109 -5.41 -5.35 24.08
C GLU A 109 -4.48 -4.39 23.33
N ASP A 110 -3.73 -4.92 22.37
CA ASP A 110 -2.88 -4.13 21.49
C ASP A 110 -3.70 -3.05 20.76
N ARG A 111 -4.89 -3.39 20.27
CA ARG A 111 -5.80 -2.49 19.54
C ARG A 111 -6.37 -1.42 20.47
N THR A 112 -6.84 -1.79 21.65
CA THR A 112 -7.37 -0.84 22.64
C THR A 112 -6.30 0.16 23.08
N SER A 113 -5.04 -0.27 23.23
CA SER A 113 -3.94 0.61 23.68
C SER A 113 -3.61 1.77 22.73
N ILE A 114 -4.08 1.72 21.49
CA ILE A 114 -3.78 2.70 20.43
C ILE A 114 -5.03 3.41 19.90
N GLU A 115 -6.18 3.27 20.55
CA GLU A 115 -7.41 3.95 20.16
C GLU A 115 -7.19 5.47 20.05
N SER A 116 -7.77 6.10 19.03
CA SER A 116 -7.54 7.50 18.64
C SER A 116 -6.11 7.85 18.19
N ARG A 117 -5.23 6.84 18.09
CA ARG A 117 -3.83 6.96 17.68
C ARG A 117 -3.46 5.88 16.67
N GLU A 118 -4.43 5.39 15.92
CA GLU A 118 -4.31 4.26 15.00
C GLU A 118 -3.28 4.55 13.90
N CYS A 119 -3.16 5.79 13.45
CA CYS A 119 -2.14 6.20 12.48
C CYS A 119 -0.69 6.04 13.00
N GLY A 120 -0.47 5.95 14.31
CA GLY A 120 0.88 5.87 14.88
C GLY A 120 1.66 7.17 14.67
N ASN A 121 2.95 7.02 14.39
CA ASN A 121 3.81 8.11 13.90
C ASN A 121 3.55 8.35 12.42
N GLY A 122 3.61 9.61 12.03
CA GLY A 122 3.19 9.99 10.70
C GLY A 122 3.04 11.48 10.53
N LEU A 123 2.56 11.88 9.36
CA LEU A 123 2.36 13.28 9.03
C LEU A 123 1.27 13.46 7.98
N ILE A 124 0.78 14.69 7.86
CA ILE A 124 -0.17 15.12 6.83
C ILE A 124 0.51 16.19 5.99
N LEU A 125 0.52 15.99 4.67
CA LEU A 125 0.89 17.01 3.69
C LEU A 125 -0.35 17.62 3.06
N GLN A 126 -0.37 18.95 2.99
CA GLN A 126 -1.33 19.72 2.22
C GLN A 126 -0.76 20.02 0.84
N HIS A 127 -1.59 19.83 -0.18
CA HIS A 127 -1.26 20.06 -1.58
C HIS A 127 -2.21 21.11 -2.19
N GLY A 128 -2.06 21.40 -3.48
CA GLY A 128 -3.02 22.19 -4.24
C GLY A 128 -4.37 21.48 -4.41
N ALA A 129 -5.38 22.22 -4.90
CA ALA A 129 -6.70 21.69 -5.25
C ALA A 129 -7.44 20.94 -4.12
N GLY A 130 -7.24 21.34 -2.86
CA GLY A 130 -7.91 20.73 -1.70
C GLY A 130 -7.43 19.31 -1.37
N LEU A 131 -6.30 18.88 -1.94
CA LEU A 131 -5.75 17.54 -1.74
C LEU A 131 -4.86 17.48 -0.50
N GLU A 132 -4.95 16.38 0.24
CA GLU A 132 -4.09 16.07 1.39
C GLU A 132 -3.64 14.61 1.35
N THR A 133 -2.36 14.34 1.61
CA THR A 133 -1.86 12.97 1.87
C THR A 133 -1.53 12.80 3.34
N GLN A 134 -2.00 11.72 3.95
CA GLN A 134 -1.63 11.33 5.31
C GLN A 134 -0.80 10.05 5.26
N TYR A 135 0.39 10.09 5.86
CA TYR A 135 1.30 8.96 6.00
C TYR A 135 1.23 8.46 7.44
N CYS A 136 1.08 7.16 7.62
CA CYS A 136 0.94 6.50 8.92
C CYS A 136 1.93 5.35 9.08
N HIS A 137 2.05 4.86 10.32
CA HIS A 137 2.87 3.72 10.72
C HIS A 137 4.39 3.91 10.52
N MET A 138 4.85 5.17 10.54
CA MET A 138 6.27 5.49 10.43
C MET A 138 7.05 5.04 11.67
N ARG A 139 8.35 4.82 11.52
CA ARG A 139 9.24 4.39 12.61
C ARG A 139 9.37 5.48 13.68
N ARG A 140 9.43 5.10 14.95
CA ARG A 140 9.65 6.01 16.08
C ARG A 140 10.95 6.79 15.90
N GLY A 141 10.90 8.10 16.12
CA GLY A 141 12.02 9.03 16.00
C GLY A 141 12.52 9.21 14.57
N SER A 142 11.72 8.86 13.56
CA SER A 142 12.15 8.84 12.17
C SER A 142 11.56 9.94 11.31
N VAL A 143 10.54 10.67 11.79
CA VAL A 143 9.90 11.75 11.03
C VAL A 143 10.85 12.94 10.98
N ARG A 144 11.23 13.36 9.77
CA ARG A 144 12.30 14.34 9.53
C ARG A 144 11.82 15.78 9.32
N VAL A 145 10.50 15.98 9.23
CA VAL A 145 9.90 17.26 8.87
C VAL A 145 8.95 17.75 9.95
N ALA A 146 8.85 19.07 10.09
CA ALA A 146 8.01 19.73 11.09
C ALA A 146 6.81 20.43 10.44
N PRO A 147 5.70 20.66 11.16
CA PRO A 147 4.58 21.47 10.68
C PRO A 147 5.04 22.83 10.12
N GLY A 148 4.49 23.22 8.97
CA GLY A 148 4.85 24.43 8.22
C GLY A 148 5.99 24.24 7.21
N ALA A 149 6.74 23.14 7.26
CA ALA A 149 7.80 22.88 6.30
C ALA A 149 7.24 22.61 4.89
N ARG A 150 7.91 23.14 3.87
CA ARG A 150 7.66 22.79 2.46
C ARG A 150 8.52 21.60 2.09
N VAL A 151 7.93 20.61 1.42
CA VAL A 151 8.61 19.42 0.93
C VAL A 151 8.38 19.28 -0.57
N ARG A 152 9.35 18.67 -1.26
CA ARG A 152 9.24 18.33 -2.68
C ARG A 152 8.89 16.87 -2.88
N LYS A 153 8.24 16.54 -4.00
CA LYS A 153 8.04 15.18 -4.45
C LYS A 153 9.36 14.39 -4.42
N GLY A 154 9.33 13.19 -3.83
CA GLY A 154 10.50 12.34 -3.63
C GLY A 154 11.39 12.71 -2.44
N GLU A 155 11.13 13.81 -1.74
CA GLU A 155 11.87 14.17 -0.53
C GLU A 155 11.59 13.19 0.61
N VAL A 156 12.64 12.79 1.34
CA VAL A 156 12.53 11.82 2.44
C VAL A 156 11.85 12.45 3.64
N LEU A 157 10.68 11.91 3.97
CA LEU A 157 9.84 12.31 5.11
C LEU A 157 10.23 11.58 6.40
N GLY A 158 10.80 10.39 6.26
CA GLY A 158 11.23 9.54 7.37
C GLY A 158 11.38 8.10 6.93
N PHE A 159 11.10 7.15 7.82
CA PHE A 159 11.27 5.72 7.52
C PHE A 159 10.02 4.91 7.86
N VAL A 160 9.79 3.85 7.10
CA VAL A 160 8.74 2.86 7.38
C VAL A 160 8.96 2.26 8.76
N GLY A 161 7.88 2.03 9.50
CA GLY A 161 7.90 1.41 10.81
C GLY A 161 6.78 0.40 10.99
N ALA A 162 6.30 0.32 12.23
CA ALA A 162 5.19 -0.52 12.68
C ALA A 162 4.47 0.14 13.88
N SER A 163 4.41 1.46 13.93
CA SER A 163 3.72 2.18 15.01
C SER A 163 2.20 2.27 14.75
N GLY A 164 1.40 2.38 15.80
CA GLY A 164 -0.07 2.44 15.67
C GLY A 164 -0.69 1.10 15.25
N MET A 165 -1.75 1.14 14.44
CA MET A 165 -2.56 -0.01 14.02
C MET A 165 -1.91 -0.74 12.83
N ALA A 166 -0.77 -1.37 13.07
CA ALA A 166 -0.03 -2.09 12.04
C ALA A 166 0.11 -3.58 12.37
N ALA A 167 -0.42 -4.47 11.52
CA ALA A 167 -0.28 -5.93 11.68
C ALA A 167 0.95 -6.50 10.94
N PHE A 168 1.52 -5.72 10.01
CA PHE A 168 2.74 -5.99 9.24
C PHE A 168 3.46 -4.65 8.97
N PRO A 169 4.77 -4.63 8.65
CA PRO A 169 5.47 -3.39 8.37
C PRO A 169 5.05 -2.82 7.01
N HIS A 170 4.58 -1.58 7.01
CA HIS A 170 4.13 -0.86 5.82
C HIS A 170 4.06 0.64 6.10
N VAL A 171 3.94 1.44 5.04
CA VAL A 171 3.40 2.79 5.15
C VAL A 171 1.96 2.78 4.65
N HIS A 172 1.04 3.25 5.48
CA HIS A 172 -0.35 3.48 5.08
C HIS A 172 -0.47 4.91 4.58
N VAL A 173 -1.05 5.09 3.41
CA VAL A 173 -1.33 6.40 2.85
C VAL A 173 -2.82 6.60 2.63
N THR A 174 -3.38 7.63 3.25
CA THR A 174 -4.71 8.13 2.91
C THR A 174 -4.59 9.35 2.01
N LEU A 175 -5.21 9.33 0.82
CA LEU A 175 -5.42 10.52 0.00
C LEU A 175 -6.81 11.09 0.28
N ARG A 176 -6.90 12.42 0.46
CA ARG A 176 -8.18 13.13 0.62
C ARG A 176 -8.31 14.26 -0.37
N ARG A 177 -9.54 14.54 -0.79
CA ARG A 177 -9.95 15.77 -1.49
C ARG A 177 -11.06 16.43 -0.68
N ASP A 178 -10.84 17.67 -0.26
CA ASP A 178 -11.80 18.45 0.55
C ASP A 178 -12.29 17.68 1.79
N GLY A 179 -11.36 16.98 2.46
CA GLY A 179 -11.63 16.18 3.65
C GLY A 179 -12.23 14.79 3.40
N LYS A 180 -12.59 14.43 2.17
CA LYS A 180 -13.13 13.11 1.81
C LYS A 180 -12.04 12.18 1.29
N VAL A 181 -12.04 10.92 1.73
CA VAL A 181 -11.09 9.90 1.26
C VAL A 181 -11.38 9.58 -0.20
N ILE A 182 -10.32 9.57 -1.01
CA ILE A 182 -10.35 9.12 -2.40
C ILE A 182 -9.26 8.08 -2.64
N ASP A 183 -9.51 7.19 -3.58
CA ASP A 183 -8.52 6.23 -4.07
C ASP A 183 -7.54 6.95 -5.02
N PRO A 184 -6.21 6.82 -4.82
CA PRO A 184 -5.24 7.52 -5.65
C PRO A 184 -5.16 6.96 -7.08
N PHE A 185 -5.55 5.70 -7.31
CA PHE A 185 -5.44 5.04 -8.62
C PHE A 185 -6.60 5.36 -9.55
N THR A 186 -7.79 5.56 -8.99
CA THR A 186 -9.03 5.74 -9.75
C THR A 186 -9.69 7.10 -9.53
N GLY A 187 -9.29 7.83 -8.49
CA GLY A 187 -9.92 9.10 -8.10
C GLY A 187 -11.31 8.93 -7.45
N LEU A 188 -11.80 7.70 -7.32
CA LEU A 188 -13.09 7.38 -6.71
C LEU A 188 -13.05 7.66 -5.20
N ALA A 189 -14.11 8.28 -4.68
CA ALA A 189 -14.29 8.41 -3.24
C ALA A 189 -14.62 7.05 -2.61
N ALA A 190 -14.17 6.85 -1.36
CA ALA A 190 -14.57 5.70 -0.56
C ALA A 190 -16.11 5.58 -0.50
N GLY A 191 -16.63 4.37 -0.69
CA GLY A 191 -18.08 4.12 -0.79
C GLY A 191 -18.70 4.32 -2.18
N GLN A 192 -17.94 4.71 -3.21
CA GLN A 192 -18.40 4.69 -4.60
C GLN A 192 -18.19 3.31 -5.23
N ALA A 193 -19.07 2.88 -6.13
CA ALA A 193 -18.90 1.61 -6.82
C ALA A 193 -17.53 1.50 -7.52
N CYS A 194 -16.85 0.37 -7.30
CA CYS A 194 -15.60 0.05 -7.96
C CYS A 194 -15.75 0.06 -9.49
N ALA A 195 -14.65 0.30 -10.21
CA ALA A 195 -14.70 0.55 -11.64
C ALA A 195 -15.01 -0.72 -12.47
N GLY A 196 -14.88 -1.91 -11.88
CA GLY A 196 -14.96 -3.21 -12.55
C GLY A 196 -13.58 -3.78 -12.91
N PRO A 197 -13.46 -5.10 -13.15
CA PRO A 197 -12.21 -5.70 -13.64
C PRO A 197 -11.78 -5.06 -14.96
N GLY A 198 -10.56 -4.53 -15.03
CA GLY A 198 -9.99 -3.91 -16.24
C GLY A 198 -10.33 -2.43 -16.47
N ALA A 199 -11.09 -1.79 -15.58
CA ALA A 199 -11.52 -0.40 -15.77
C ALA A 199 -10.56 0.69 -15.24
N ALA A 200 -9.48 0.32 -14.54
CA ALA A 200 -8.56 1.32 -13.97
C ALA A 200 -7.70 2.07 -15.00
N ALA A 201 -7.61 1.57 -16.23
CA ALA A 201 -6.94 2.29 -17.30
C ALA A 201 -7.90 3.31 -17.93
N GLY A 202 -8.27 4.38 -17.20
CA GLY A 202 -8.99 5.51 -17.81
C GLY A 202 -9.83 6.42 -16.91
N THR A 203 -9.84 6.27 -15.58
CA THR A 203 -10.86 6.91 -14.71
C THR A 203 -10.48 8.23 -14.02
N GLY A 204 -9.33 8.83 -14.33
CA GLY A 204 -8.94 10.11 -13.70
C GLY A 204 -8.27 9.94 -12.33
N GLY A 205 -7.53 8.85 -12.15
CA GLY A 205 -6.60 8.67 -11.04
C GLY A 205 -5.55 9.78 -10.97
N LEU A 206 -4.91 9.88 -9.80
CA LEU A 206 -3.95 10.94 -9.48
C LEU A 206 -2.52 10.41 -9.35
N MET A 207 -2.29 9.11 -9.49
CA MET A 207 -0.94 8.56 -9.57
C MET A 207 -0.28 8.94 -10.90
N ASP A 208 1.02 9.26 -10.87
CA ASP A 208 1.78 9.48 -12.09
C ASP A 208 2.11 8.17 -12.82
N ASP A 209 2.37 8.27 -14.13
CA ASP A 209 2.63 7.11 -15.00
C ASP A 209 3.86 6.30 -14.58
N THR A 210 4.88 6.94 -13.98
CA THR A 210 6.10 6.25 -13.53
C THR A 210 5.80 5.39 -12.30
N ALA A 211 4.98 5.88 -11.38
CA ALA A 211 4.53 5.14 -10.21
C ALA A 211 3.62 3.97 -10.61
N ILE A 212 2.70 4.17 -11.55
CA ILE A 212 1.88 3.08 -12.10
C ILE A 212 2.76 2.02 -12.77
N ALA A 213 3.70 2.42 -13.62
CA ALA A 213 4.61 1.50 -14.29
C ALA A 213 5.48 0.70 -13.30
N ALA A 214 5.91 1.32 -12.20
CA ALA A 214 6.69 0.67 -11.16
C ALA A 214 5.90 -0.39 -10.35
N LEU A 215 4.58 -0.23 -10.25
CA LEU A 215 3.70 -1.17 -9.53
C LEU A 215 3.25 -2.35 -10.40
N GLY A 216 3.27 -2.21 -11.72
CA GLY A 216 2.76 -3.23 -12.64
C GLY A 216 1.24 -3.35 -12.56
N ASP A 217 0.73 -4.54 -12.24
CA ASP A 217 -0.70 -4.78 -12.04
C ASP A 217 -1.00 -4.93 -10.53
N PRO A 218 -1.32 -3.83 -9.83
CA PRO A 218 -1.39 -3.81 -8.38
C PRO A 218 -2.57 -4.63 -7.82
N GLY A 219 -3.55 -5.00 -8.66
CA GLY A 219 -4.71 -5.82 -8.27
C GLY A 219 -4.45 -7.33 -8.25
N LEU A 220 -3.29 -7.80 -8.70
CA LEU A 220 -2.99 -9.23 -8.77
C LEU A 220 -2.40 -9.78 -7.46
N PRO A 221 -2.51 -11.11 -7.24
CA PRO A 221 -1.77 -11.78 -6.18
C PRO A 221 -0.26 -11.57 -6.34
N VAL A 222 0.43 -11.32 -5.23
CA VAL A 222 1.89 -11.08 -5.23
C VAL A 222 2.60 -12.15 -4.44
N LEU A 223 3.62 -12.77 -5.05
CA LEU A 223 4.58 -13.62 -4.36
C LEU A 223 5.60 -12.73 -3.63
N LEU A 224 5.54 -12.71 -2.31
CA LEU A 224 6.46 -11.94 -1.46
C LEU A 224 7.84 -12.58 -1.37
N SER A 225 7.88 -13.90 -1.21
CA SER A 225 9.13 -14.66 -1.06
C SER A 225 8.86 -16.14 -1.29
N ALA A 226 9.87 -16.84 -1.77
CA ALA A 226 9.93 -18.30 -1.75
C ALA A 226 11.31 -18.72 -1.23
N GLY A 227 11.38 -19.90 -0.61
CA GLY A 227 12.63 -20.40 -0.06
C GLY A 227 12.52 -21.82 0.48
N PHE A 228 13.59 -22.24 1.14
CA PHE A 228 13.67 -23.55 1.81
C PHE A 228 13.83 -23.39 3.32
N ALA A 229 13.32 -24.37 4.05
CA ALA A 229 13.41 -24.48 5.49
C ALA A 229 13.49 -25.95 5.94
N ASP A 230 14.02 -26.21 7.13
CA ASP A 230 14.03 -27.53 7.76
C ASP A 230 12.70 -27.90 8.45
N ALA A 231 11.78 -26.94 8.55
CA ALA A 231 10.43 -27.10 9.08
C ALA A 231 9.46 -26.08 8.44
N PRO A 232 8.14 -26.28 8.53
CA PRO A 232 7.16 -25.28 8.09
C PRO A 232 7.37 -23.92 8.76
N VAL A 233 7.21 -22.84 8.00
CA VAL A 233 7.45 -21.45 8.44
C VAL A 233 6.17 -20.63 8.46
N GLY A 234 5.87 -19.98 9.59
CA GLY A 234 4.68 -19.15 9.71
C GLY A 234 4.86 -17.75 9.12
N ASP A 235 3.77 -17.12 8.67
CA ASP A 235 3.75 -15.73 8.23
C ASP A 235 4.29 -14.76 9.30
N LYS A 236 3.92 -14.95 10.58
CA LYS A 236 4.43 -14.13 11.70
C LYS A 236 5.96 -14.20 11.84
N GLN A 237 6.56 -15.35 11.54
CA GLN A 237 8.02 -15.52 11.55
C GLN A 237 8.65 -14.73 10.41
N LEU A 238 8.08 -14.83 9.20
CA LEU A 238 8.54 -14.13 8.00
C LEU A 238 8.39 -12.62 8.12
N VAL A 239 7.26 -12.12 8.65
CA VAL A 239 7.02 -10.69 8.94
C VAL A 239 8.06 -10.11 9.90
N ARG A 240 8.49 -10.88 10.91
CA ARG A 240 9.56 -10.46 11.82
C ARG A 240 10.94 -10.49 11.18
N GLY A 241 11.07 -11.05 9.97
CA GLY A 241 12.36 -11.22 9.30
C GLY A 241 13.24 -12.25 9.99
N LEU A 242 12.64 -13.24 10.65
CA LEU A 242 13.36 -14.38 11.19
C LEU A 242 13.70 -15.29 10.02
N SER A 243 14.99 -15.44 9.73
CA SER A 243 15.46 -16.34 8.66
C SER A 243 15.06 -17.77 9.01
N PRO A 244 14.31 -18.46 8.13
CA PRO A 244 14.11 -19.89 8.28
C PRO A 244 15.45 -20.60 8.34
N LYS A 245 15.56 -21.61 9.20
CA LYS A 245 16.75 -22.46 9.21
C LYS A 245 16.76 -23.27 7.92
N LEU A 246 17.83 -23.13 7.14
CA LEU A 246 17.99 -23.89 5.90
C LEU A 246 18.13 -25.38 6.21
N PRO A 247 17.57 -26.26 5.37
CA PRO A 247 17.72 -27.69 5.55
C PRO A 247 19.18 -28.13 5.34
N ASP A 248 19.63 -29.01 6.22
CA ASP A 248 20.93 -29.70 6.19
C ASP A 248 20.73 -31.22 6.27
N THR A 249 21.80 -32.01 6.22
CA THR A 249 21.72 -33.47 6.26
C THR A 249 21.18 -34.03 7.59
N ALA A 250 21.21 -33.22 8.66
CA ALA A 250 20.67 -33.60 9.97
C ALA A 250 19.18 -33.24 10.12
N SER A 251 18.64 -32.40 9.24
CA SER A 251 17.27 -31.92 9.30
C SER A 251 16.26 -33.06 9.17
N ALA A 252 15.11 -32.96 9.81
CA ALA A 252 14.08 -34.01 9.75
C ALA A 252 13.14 -33.88 8.52
N ALA A 253 13.27 -32.80 7.76
CA ALA A 253 12.52 -32.55 6.54
C ALA A 253 13.26 -31.56 5.62
N LEU A 254 12.86 -31.57 4.36
CA LEU A 254 13.09 -30.47 3.43
C LEU A 254 11.73 -29.86 3.10
N VAL A 255 11.55 -28.57 3.41
CA VAL A 255 10.33 -27.81 3.15
C VAL A 255 10.66 -26.65 2.22
N GLY A 256 10.12 -26.65 1.01
CA GLY A 256 9.99 -25.46 0.19
C GLY A 256 8.74 -24.70 0.59
N TYR A 257 8.83 -23.37 0.74
CA TYR A 257 7.68 -22.52 1.03
C TYR A 257 7.53 -21.42 0.00
N VAL A 258 6.30 -20.96 -0.16
CA VAL A 258 5.96 -19.71 -0.87
C VAL A 258 5.10 -18.86 0.05
N TRP A 259 5.38 -17.57 0.08
CA TRP A 259 4.65 -16.58 0.85
C TRP A 259 4.03 -15.58 -0.11
N ALA A 260 2.71 -15.49 -0.12
CA ALA A 260 1.96 -14.65 -1.04
C ALA A 260 0.92 -13.80 -0.31
N ILE A 261 0.48 -12.75 -0.98
CA ILE A 261 -0.61 -11.87 -0.55
C ILE A 261 -1.64 -11.71 -1.67
N ASN A 262 -2.82 -11.22 -1.29
CA ASN A 262 -3.90 -10.84 -2.21
C ASN A 262 -4.41 -11.99 -3.09
N LEU A 263 -4.47 -13.21 -2.55
CA LEU A 263 -5.04 -14.36 -3.25
C LEU A 263 -6.56 -14.30 -3.21
N ALA A 264 -7.19 -14.58 -4.34
CA ALA A 264 -8.63 -14.63 -4.48
C ALA A 264 -9.20 -16.02 -4.13
N ARG A 265 -10.48 -16.04 -3.73
CA ARG A 265 -11.25 -17.30 -3.67
C ARG A 265 -11.18 -18.01 -5.02
N GLY A 266 -10.90 -19.30 -5.00
CA GLY A 266 -10.76 -20.13 -6.20
C GLY A 266 -9.34 -20.25 -6.73
N ASP A 267 -8.41 -19.37 -6.31
CA ASP A 267 -7.01 -19.49 -6.68
C ASP A 267 -6.42 -20.83 -6.23
N ARG A 268 -5.39 -21.28 -6.95
CA ARG A 268 -4.61 -22.48 -6.62
C ARG A 268 -3.15 -22.12 -6.55
N ILE A 269 -2.46 -22.67 -5.56
CA ILE A 269 -1.02 -22.53 -5.44
C ILE A 269 -0.38 -23.87 -5.74
N ARG A 270 0.54 -23.87 -6.71
CA ARG A 270 1.35 -25.03 -7.05
C ARG A 270 2.81 -24.74 -6.75
N ILE A 271 3.45 -25.64 -6.03
CA ILE A 271 4.86 -25.57 -5.68
C ILE A 271 5.53 -26.87 -6.09
N SER A 272 6.45 -26.77 -7.04
CA SER A 272 7.36 -27.85 -7.43
C SER A 272 8.77 -27.56 -6.94
N ILE A 273 9.40 -28.56 -6.36
CA ILE A 273 10.81 -28.57 -5.98
C ILE A 273 11.48 -29.58 -6.89
N ASP A 274 12.49 -29.12 -7.63
CA ASP A 274 13.36 -29.98 -8.42
C ASP A 274 14.71 -30.13 -7.72
N ARG A 275 15.33 -31.29 -7.92
CA ARG A 275 16.69 -31.61 -7.48
C ARG A 275 17.46 -32.13 -8.69
N ASP A 276 18.53 -31.44 -9.05
CA ASP A 276 19.38 -31.76 -10.22
C ASP A 276 18.56 -31.95 -11.51
N GLY A 277 17.58 -31.07 -11.71
CA GLY A 277 16.68 -31.09 -12.87
C GLY A 277 15.62 -32.21 -12.83
N ARG A 278 15.48 -32.95 -11.72
CA ARG A 278 14.46 -33.99 -11.55
C ARG A 278 13.42 -33.58 -10.50
N PRO A 279 12.13 -33.88 -10.72
CA PRO A 279 11.09 -33.60 -9.71
C PRO A 279 11.39 -34.28 -8.37
N PHE A 280 11.50 -33.49 -7.30
CA PHE A 280 11.69 -33.98 -5.94
C PHE A 280 10.38 -34.03 -5.16
N SER A 281 9.59 -32.95 -5.19
CA SER A 281 8.25 -32.88 -4.61
C SER A 281 7.38 -31.89 -5.36
N ALA A 282 6.10 -32.18 -5.50
CA ALA A 282 5.13 -31.25 -6.04
C ALA A 282 3.88 -31.26 -5.16
N GLN A 283 3.41 -30.09 -4.77
CA GLN A 283 2.15 -29.92 -4.06
C GLN A 283 1.32 -28.86 -4.77
N SER A 284 0.00 -29.09 -4.79
CA SER A 284 -0.99 -28.14 -5.26
C SER A 284 -2.07 -28.03 -4.20
N THR A 285 -2.48 -26.82 -3.87
CA THR A 285 -3.68 -26.62 -3.06
C THR A 285 -4.92 -26.99 -3.87
N ASP A 286 -5.99 -27.36 -3.18
CA ASP A 286 -7.35 -27.21 -3.70
C ASP A 286 -7.62 -25.71 -3.98
N PRO A 287 -8.66 -25.39 -4.79
CA PRO A 287 -9.13 -24.01 -4.92
C PRO A 287 -9.37 -23.40 -3.54
N LEU A 288 -8.85 -22.19 -3.31
CA LEU A 288 -9.03 -21.51 -2.03
C LEU A 288 -10.53 -21.30 -1.75
N ASP A 289 -10.95 -21.71 -0.55
CA ASP A 289 -12.32 -21.62 -0.06
C ASP A 289 -12.81 -20.16 0.09
N ARG A 290 -11.86 -19.26 0.37
CA ARG A 290 -12.02 -17.82 0.52
C ARG A 290 -10.74 -17.09 0.11
N SER A 291 -10.85 -15.81 -0.24
CA SER A 291 -9.69 -14.93 -0.45
C SER A 291 -8.79 -14.89 0.78
N LYS A 292 -7.49 -14.71 0.56
CA LYS A 292 -6.46 -14.66 1.61
C LYS A 292 -5.63 -13.39 1.42
N ALA A 293 -5.69 -12.48 2.40
CA ALA A 293 -4.80 -11.32 2.44
C ALA A 293 -3.33 -11.74 2.55
N VAL A 294 -3.05 -12.82 3.29
CA VAL A 294 -1.73 -13.43 3.43
C VAL A 294 -1.89 -14.95 3.40
N TYR A 295 -1.00 -15.65 2.71
CA TYR A 295 -0.98 -17.11 2.66
C TYR A 295 0.45 -17.64 2.57
N VAL A 296 0.72 -18.73 3.30
CA VAL A 296 1.97 -19.48 3.18
C VAL A 296 1.62 -20.90 2.78
N ALA A 297 2.18 -21.36 1.67
CA ALA A 297 2.01 -22.71 1.17
C ALA A 297 3.36 -23.43 1.16
N TYR A 298 3.31 -24.76 1.16
CA TYR A 298 4.50 -25.60 1.29
C TYR A 298 4.51 -26.72 0.24
N SER A 299 5.71 -27.23 -0.03
CA SER A 299 5.96 -28.51 -0.70
C SER A 299 7.20 -29.12 -0.07
N GLY A 300 7.34 -30.43 -0.07
CA GLY A 300 8.51 -31.06 0.54
C GLY A 300 8.32 -32.51 0.90
N LYS A 301 9.33 -33.06 1.57
CA LYS A 301 9.33 -34.44 2.09
C LYS A 301 9.85 -34.47 3.52
N LYS A 302 9.25 -35.35 4.32
CA LYS A 302 9.79 -35.74 5.64
C LYS A 302 10.94 -36.73 5.46
N GLY A 303 11.86 -36.75 6.42
CA GLY A 303 13.07 -37.58 6.42
C GLY A 303 14.34 -36.73 6.26
N HIS A 304 15.48 -37.31 6.65
CA HIS A 304 16.77 -36.66 6.53
C HIS A 304 17.08 -36.30 5.07
N PRO A 305 17.36 -35.02 4.76
CA PRO A 305 17.83 -34.63 3.44
C PRO A 305 19.09 -35.42 3.11
N GLN A 306 18.97 -36.40 2.22
CA GLN A 306 20.15 -37.07 1.70
C GLN A 306 20.90 -36.09 0.78
N PRO A 307 22.25 -36.10 0.86
CA PRO A 307 23.10 -35.25 0.03
C PRO A 307 22.84 -35.45 -1.46
#